data_AF-A0A6I1ZTF8-F1
#
_entry.id   AF-A0A6I1ZTF8-F1
#
_cell.length_a   1.000
_cell.length_b   1.000
_cell.length_c   1.000
_cell.angle_alpha   90.00
_cell.angle_beta   90.00
_cell.angle_gamma   90.00
#
_symmetry.space_group_name_H-M   'P 1'
#
loop_
_entity.id
_entity.type
_entity.pdbx_description
1 polymer ?
#
loop_
_entity_poly.entity_id
_entity_poly.type
_entity_poly.pdbx_seq_one_letter_code
_entity_poly.pdbx_strand_id
1 'polypeptide(L)'
;MFDITPNAAYTGGVQVGIYLTNAANLTRAYKYINMKLYLEGSEEAGKTPGYQLMNLQNGIAIFNLVGISGGSYTFPVTGGTYQLFSREISEWEAGWTVTPELYCEAEQR
;
A
#
# COMPACT_ATOMS: atom_id res chain seq x y z
N MET A 1 -1.51 10.38 -2.67
CA MET A 1 -2.88 10.89 -2.91
C MET A 1 -3.37 10.30 -4.21
N PHE A 2 -4.63 9.87 -4.27
CA PHE A 2 -5.27 9.35 -5.48
C PHE A 2 -6.74 9.77 -5.50
N ASP A 3 -7.31 9.94 -6.68
CA ASP A 3 -8.70 10.36 -6.85
C ASP A 3 -9.57 9.17 -7.25
N ILE A 4 -10.71 9.00 -6.57
CA ILE A 4 -11.72 8.02 -6.95
C ILE A 4 -12.93 8.79 -7.48
N THR A 5 -13.38 8.44 -8.69
CA THR A 5 -14.63 8.94 -9.27
C THR A 5 -15.52 7.75 -9.63
N PRO A 6 -16.35 7.26 -8.68
CA PRO A 6 -17.31 6.20 -8.97
C PRO A 6 -18.34 6.69 -10.00
N ASN A 7 -19.02 5.76 -10.67
CA ASN A 7 -20.16 6.12 -11.48
C ASN A 7 -21.23 6.76 -10.58
N ALA A 8 -21.84 7.87 -11.00
CA ALA A 8 -22.84 8.57 -10.19
C ALA A 8 -24.08 7.73 -9.84
N ALA A 9 -24.40 6.70 -10.64
CA ALA A 9 -25.49 5.76 -10.37
C ALA A 9 -25.06 4.54 -9.53
N TYR A 10 -23.77 4.40 -9.23
CA TYR A 10 -23.25 3.28 -8.46
C TYR A 10 -23.38 3.58 -6.96
N THR A 11 -24.08 2.70 -6.25
CA THR A 11 -24.37 2.84 -4.82
C THR A 11 -23.62 1.81 -3.95
N GLY A 12 -22.75 1.01 -4.57
CA GLY A 12 -21.98 -0.02 -3.87
C GLY A 12 -20.68 0.50 -3.25
N GLY A 13 -19.82 -0.42 -2.84
CA GLY A 13 -18.51 -0.11 -2.26
C GLY A 13 -17.38 -0.11 -3.31
N VAL A 14 -16.40 0.77 -3.14
CA VAL A 14 -15.18 0.75 -3.93
C VAL A 14 -14.11 -0.04 -3.19
N GLN A 15 -13.51 -1.02 -3.86
CA GLN A 15 -12.32 -1.69 -3.37
C GLN A 15 -11.08 -0.93 -3.87
N VAL A 16 -10.15 -0.66 -2.97
CA VAL A 16 -8.87 -0.01 -3.28
C VAL A 16 -7.74 -1.01 -3.04
N GLY A 17 -6.98 -1.31 -4.09
CA GLY A 17 -5.77 -2.11 -4.05
C GLY A 17 -4.53 -1.23 -4.09
N ILE A 18 -3.66 -1.37 -3.08
CA ILE A 18 -2.31 -0.78 -3.10
C ILE A 18 -1.32 -1.90 -3.39
N TYR A 19 -0.48 -1.73 -4.40
CA TYR A 19 0.45 -2.74 -4.88
C TYR A 19 1.90 -2.27 -4.76
N LEU A 20 2.79 -3.18 -4.36
CA LEU A 20 4.23 -2.98 -4.34
C LEU A 20 4.83 -3.39 -5.69
N THR A 21 5.17 -2.43 -6.54
CA THR A 21 5.52 -2.70 -7.94
C THR A 21 6.98 -3.11 -8.14
N ASN A 22 7.86 -2.77 -7.20
CA ASN A 22 9.29 -3.04 -7.29
C ASN A 22 9.80 -4.06 -6.24
N ALA A 23 8.93 -4.97 -5.79
CA ALA A 23 9.26 -5.97 -4.78
C ALA A 23 10.53 -6.77 -5.11
N ALA A 24 10.75 -7.14 -6.38
CA ALA A 24 11.94 -7.87 -6.84
C ALA A 24 13.25 -7.08 -6.72
N ASN A 25 13.20 -5.75 -6.78
CA ASN A 25 14.37 -4.89 -6.54
C ASN A 25 14.59 -4.72 -5.03
N LEU A 26 13.50 -4.56 -4.27
CA LEU A 26 13.56 -4.42 -2.81
C LEU A 26 14.09 -5.67 -2.12
N THR A 27 13.79 -6.88 -2.61
CA THR A 27 14.31 -8.12 -2.05
C THR A 27 15.84 -8.23 -2.12
N ARG A 28 16.51 -7.41 -2.94
CA ARG A 28 17.98 -7.32 -2.98
C ARG A 28 18.54 -6.57 -1.77
N ALA A 29 17.86 -5.51 -1.34
CA ALA A 29 18.31 -4.66 -0.24
C ALA A 29 17.72 -5.08 1.12
N TYR A 30 16.49 -5.60 1.15
CA TYR A 30 15.75 -5.93 2.37
C TYR A 30 15.76 -7.42 2.68
N LYS A 31 16.14 -7.77 3.92
CA LYS A 31 15.77 -9.06 4.54
C LYS A 31 14.27 -9.16 4.76
N TYR A 32 13.69 -8.07 5.25
CA TYR A 32 12.24 -7.88 5.33
C TYR A 32 11.90 -6.40 5.35
N ILE A 33 10.69 -6.07 4.89
CA ILE A 33 10.02 -4.80 5.11
C ILE A 33 8.55 -5.09 5.38
N ASN A 34 8.02 -4.49 6.43
CA ASN A 34 6.63 -4.55 6.85
C ASN A 34 6.13 -3.10 6.92
N MET A 35 5.13 -2.77 6.12
CA MET A 35 4.52 -1.43 6.07
C MET A 35 3.08 -1.52 6.58
N LYS A 36 2.75 -0.65 7.54
CA LYS A 36 1.38 -0.48 8.04
C LYS A 36 0.72 0.60 7.21
N LEU A 37 -0.20 0.19 6.35
CA LEU A 37 -0.96 1.08 5.47
C LEU A 37 -2.31 1.37 6.10
N TYR A 38 -2.68 2.64 6.15
CA TYR A 38 -3.96 3.11 6.67
C TYR A 38 -4.72 3.81 5.55
N LEU A 39 -6.04 3.68 5.53
CA LEU A 39 -6.91 4.45 4.66
C LEU A 39 -8.13 4.91 5.45
N GLU A 40 -8.24 6.22 5.67
CA GLU A 40 -9.38 6.80 6.38
C GLU A 40 -10.69 6.51 5.63
N GLY A 41 -11.76 6.23 6.38
CA GLY A 41 -13.06 5.89 5.82
C GLY A 41 -13.19 4.48 5.24
N SER A 42 -12.11 3.68 5.24
CA SER A 42 -12.20 2.26 4.90
C SER A 42 -12.80 1.43 6.04
N GLU A 43 -13.41 0.29 5.71
CA GLU A 43 -13.85 -0.68 6.72
C GLU A 43 -12.69 -1.15 7.61
N GLU A 44 -11.49 -1.27 7.04
CA GLU A 44 -10.27 -1.68 7.73
C GLU A 44 -9.84 -0.70 8.82
N ALA A 45 -10.09 0.61 8.63
CA ALA A 45 -9.76 1.63 9.63
C ALA A 45 -10.55 1.45 10.94
N GLY A 46 -11.72 0.79 10.90
CA GLY A 46 -12.55 0.50 12.07
C GLY A 46 -12.21 -0.83 12.76
N LYS A 47 -11.26 -1.62 12.25
CA LYS A 47 -10.88 -2.94 12.78
C LYS A 47 -9.71 -2.84 13.77
N THR A 48 -9.40 -3.94 14.44
CA THR A 48 -8.21 -4.08 15.29
C THR A 48 -7.32 -5.22 14.75
N PRO A 49 -6.12 -4.92 14.22
CA PRO A 49 -5.55 -3.58 14.02
C PRO A 49 -6.27 -2.79 12.91
N GLY A 50 -6.27 -1.46 13.02
CA GLY A 50 -6.93 -0.56 12.06
C GLY A 50 -6.12 -0.26 10.80
N TYR A 51 -5.25 -1.18 10.38
CA TYR A 51 -4.35 -1.01 9.23
C TYR A 51 -4.21 -2.31 8.46
N GLN A 52 -3.81 -2.21 7.20
CA GLN A 52 -3.37 -3.34 6.39
C GLN A 52 -1.85 -3.47 6.43
N LEU A 53 -1.37 -4.70 6.54
CA LEU A 53 0.06 -5.00 6.54
C LEU A 53 0.52 -5.39 5.14
N MET A 54 1.43 -4.62 4.56
CA MET A 54 2.10 -4.94 3.30
C MET A 54 3.55 -5.35 3.56
N ASN A 55 4.03 -6.38 2.86
CA ASN A 55 5.40 -6.86 2.90
C ASN A 55 5.84 -7.39 1.52
N LEU A 56 7.07 -7.86 1.44
CA LEU A 56 7.64 -8.40 0.18
C LEU A 56 6.91 -9.67 -0.29
N GLN A 57 6.29 -10.43 0.61
CA GLN A 57 5.62 -11.68 0.27
C GLN A 57 4.21 -11.46 -0.30
N ASN A 58 3.43 -10.55 0.27
CA ASN A 58 2.08 -10.28 -0.21
C ASN A 58 2.05 -9.25 -1.34
N GLY A 59 2.91 -8.23 -1.29
CA GLY A 59 2.98 -7.15 -2.28
C GLY A 59 1.69 -6.35 -2.46
N ILE A 60 0.68 -6.54 -1.60
CA ILE A 60 -0.64 -5.92 -1.75
C ILE A 60 -1.28 -5.60 -0.39
N ALA A 61 -2.03 -4.51 -0.34
CA ALA A 61 -2.98 -4.18 0.72
C ALA A 61 -4.32 -3.79 0.11
N ILE A 62 -5.41 -4.34 0.65
CA ILE A 62 -6.77 -4.12 0.14
C ILE A 62 -7.59 -3.37 1.17
N PHE A 63 -8.26 -2.31 0.73
CA PHE A 63 -9.19 -1.52 1.54
C PHE A 63 -10.57 -1.48 0.89
N ASN A 64 -11.62 -1.45 1.69
CA ASN A 64 -13.00 -1.35 1.21
C ASN A 64 -13.60 -0.02 1.67
N LEU A 65 -14.02 0.81 0.72
CA LEU A 65 -14.69 2.09 0.94
C LEU A 65 -16.18 1.93 0.64
N VAL A 66 -17.03 2.17 1.64
CA VAL A 66 -18.49 1.99 1.49
C VAL A 66 -19.18 3.36 1.55
N GLY A 67 -20.14 3.59 0.66
CA GLY A 67 -20.96 4.81 0.68
C GLY A 67 -20.20 6.08 0.28
N ILE A 68 -19.18 5.96 -0.58
CA ILE A 68 -18.42 7.11 -1.07
C ILE A 68 -19.06 7.74 -2.31
N SER A 69 -19.03 9.06 -2.40
CA SER A 69 -19.49 9.83 -3.57
C SER A 69 -18.35 10.27 -4.51
N GLY A 70 -17.17 9.67 -4.34
CA GLY A 70 -15.92 10.12 -4.96
C GLY A 70 -15.19 11.19 -4.14
N GLY A 71 -13.92 11.43 -4.47
CA GLY A 71 -13.06 12.37 -3.77
C GLY A 71 -11.57 12.00 -3.84
N SER A 72 -10.74 12.85 -3.24
CA SER A 72 -9.30 12.62 -3.09
C SER A 72 -9.02 11.88 -1.79
N TYR A 73 -8.28 10.78 -1.90
CA TYR A 73 -7.90 9.93 -0.78
C TYR A 73 -6.39 9.90 -0.60
N THR A 74 -5.96 9.83 0.65
CA THR A 74 -4.55 9.67 1.01
C THR A 74 -4.41 8.42 1.86
N PHE A 75 -3.50 7.53 1.45
CA PHE A 75 -3.10 6.37 2.25
C PHE A 75 -1.71 6.64 2.86
N PRO A 76 -1.60 6.91 4.17
CA PRO A 76 -0.30 7.03 4.81
C PRO A 76 0.28 5.65 5.16
N VAL A 77 1.61 5.55 5.10
CA VAL A 77 2.38 4.54 5.85
C VAL A 77 2.46 5.04 7.30
N THR A 78 1.67 4.45 8.21
CA THR A 78 1.58 4.88 9.62
C THR A 78 2.63 4.25 10.52
N GLY A 79 3.40 3.32 9.98
CA GLY A 79 4.51 2.68 10.66
C GLY A 79 4.96 1.43 9.94
N GLY A 80 5.80 0.66 10.61
CA GLY A 80 6.38 -0.52 10.02
C GLY A 80 7.65 -0.95 10.70
N THR A 81 8.23 -2.04 10.21
CA THR A 81 9.55 -2.52 10.60
C THR A 81 10.29 -3.00 9.36
N TYR A 82 11.61 -2.89 9.36
CA TYR A 82 12.42 -3.39 8.26
C TYR A 82 13.80 -3.82 8.74
N GLN A 83 14.46 -4.65 7.94
CA GLN A 83 15.87 -4.95 8.08
C GLN A 83 16.52 -5.05 6.70
N LEU A 84 17.65 -4.37 6.54
CA LEU A 84 18.46 -4.45 5.33
C LEU A 84 19.47 -5.59 5.41
N PHE A 85 19.89 -6.10 4.25
CA PHE A 85 21.06 -6.99 4.16
C PHE A 85 22.34 -6.23 4.50
N SER A 86 22.49 -5.02 3.97
CA SER A 86 23.58 -4.10 4.27
C SER A 86 23.10 -2.65 4.35
N ARG A 87 23.77 -1.86 5.18
CA ARG A 87 23.58 -0.40 5.27
C ARG A 87 24.65 0.37 4.48
N GLU A 88 25.68 -0.31 3.98
CA GLU A 88 26.80 0.30 3.28
C GLU A 88 26.48 0.39 1.78
N ILE A 89 26.27 1.61 1.28
CA ILE A 89 25.91 1.84 -0.13
C ILE A 89 26.98 1.34 -1.10
N SER A 90 28.25 1.31 -0.67
CA SER A 90 29.36 0.75 -1.47
C SER A 90 29.24 -0.75 -1.73
N GLU A 91 28.39 -1.47 -0.98
CA GLU A 91 28.11 -2.88 -1.20
C GLU A 91 26.93 -3.12 -2.14
N TRP A 92 26.26 -2.05 -2.61
CA TRP A 92 25.07 -2.17 -3.44
C TRP A 92 25.43 -2.31 -4.91
N GLU A 93 24.88 -3.33 -5.55
CA GLU A 93 25.02 -3.54 -7.00
C GLU A 93 23.96 -2.76 -7.78
N ALA A 94 24.13 -2.71 -9.10
CA ALA A 94 23.15 -2.11 -9.99
C ALA A 94 21.73 -2.71 -9.77
N GLY A 95 20.75 -1.82 -9.61
CA GLY A 95 19.34 -2.20 -9.42
C GLY A 95 18.93 -2.51 -7.98
N TRP A 96 19.82 -2.34 -6.99
CA TRP A 96 19.42 -2.27 -5.58
C TRP A 96 18.63 -0.99 -5.33
N THR A 97 17.56 -1.10 -4.53
CA THR A 97 16.77 0.04 -4.09
C THR A 97 16.23 -0.21 -2.68
N VAL A 98 16.12 0.87 -1.90
CA VAL A 98 15.44 0.87 -0.60
C VAL A 98 14.13 1.65 -0.63
N THR A 99 13.74 2.16 -1.79
CA THR A 99 12.54 2.98 -1.93
C THR A 99 11.41 2.11 -2.49
N PRO A 100 10.34 1.84 -1.71
CA PRO A 100 9.16 1.17 -2.23
C PRO A 100 8.47 2.01 -3.27
N GLU A 101 8.08 1.38 -4.37
CA GLU A 101 7.22 1.96 -5.40
C GLU A 101 5.82 1.37 -5.26
N LEU A 102 4.84 2.25 -5.11
CA LEU A 102 3.46 1.87 -4.84
C LEU A 102 2.56 2.30 -5.99
N TYR A 103 1.71 1.39 -6.43
CA TYR A 103 0.61 1.66 -7.37
C TYR A 103 -0.73 1.52 -6.66
N CYS A 104 -1.69 2.36 -7.03
CA CYS A 104 -3.03 2.36 -6.47
C CYS A 104 -4.05 2.08 -7.57
N GLU A 105 -4.97 1.17 -7.30
CA GLU A 105 -6.10 0.82 -8.13
C GLU A 105 -7.39 0.93 -7.33
N ALA A 106 -8.47 1.37 -7.97
CA ALA A 106 -9.79 1.44 -7.37
C ALA A 106 -10.82 0.81 -8.29
N GLU A 107 -11.59 -0.14 -7.78
CA GLU A 107 -12.61 -0.90 -8.51
C GLU A 107 -13.97 -0.80 -7.82
N GLN A 108 -15.04 -0.67 -8.60
CA GLN A 108 -16.43 -0.74 -8.10
C GLN A 108 -16.84 -2.21 -7.93
N ARG A 109 -17.39 -2.59 -6.78
CA ARG A 109 -17.71 -3.99 -6.41
C ARG A 109 -19.21 -4.33 -6.34
#